data_AF-A0A1J9Q3V5-F1
#
_entry.id   AF-A0A1J9Q3V5-F1
#
_cell.length_a   1.000
_cell.length_b   1.000
_cell.length_c   1.000
_cell.angle_alpha   90.00
_cell.angle_beta   90.00
_cell.angle_gamma   90.00
#
_symmetry.space_group_name_H-M   'P 1'
#
loop_
_entity.id
_entity.type
_entity.pdbx_description
1 polymer ?
#
loop_
_entity_poly.entity_id
_entity_poly.type
_entity_poly.pdbx_seq_one_letter_code
_entity_poly.pdbx_strand_id
1 'polypeptide(L)'
;MSRATGAKEGSPATLAHAGRQAKENAVRRFEEYWARNAPTRYNELEIPLQGARAEQKLPRFTLGKLYAARTGHGDFKSYHDRFNHEDAEVHCRCGAAKAPEHFYYCRLARRAATARRRP
;
A
#
# COMPACT_ATOMS: atom_id res chain seq x y z
N MET A 1 -26.95 -60.71 -10.13
CA MET A 1 -27.63 -59.44 -10.43
C MET A 1 -26.91 -58.32 -9.71
N SER A 2 -25.98 -57.66 -10.40
CA SER A 2 -25.09 -56.64 -9.83
C SER A 2 -25.83 -55.32 -9.61
N ARG A 3 -25.75 -54.77 -8.39
CA ARG A 3 -26.26 -53.43 -8.07
C ARG A 3 -25.31 -52.38 -8.66
N ALA A 4 -25.84 -51.53 -9.54
CA ALA A 4 -25.14 -50.36 -10.04
C ALA A 4 -24.98 -49.32 -8.91
N THR A 5 -23.75 -49.02 -8.53
CA THR A 5 -23.42 -47.84 -7.73
C THR A 5 -23.37 -46.64 -8.68
N GLY A 6 -24.49 -45.93 -8.80
CA GLY A 6 -24.53 -44.64 -9.47
C GLY A 6 -23.64 -43.65 -8.72
N ALA A 7 -22.49 -43.32 -9.30
CA ALA A 7 -21.67 -42.21 -8.86
C ALA A 7 -22.52 -40.93 -8.95
N LYS A 8 -22.76 -40.28 -7.81
CA LYS A 8 -23.39 -38.95 -7.80
C LYS A 8 -22.43 -37.98 -8.45
N GLU A 9 -22.78 -37.58 -9.66
CA GLU A 9 -22.22 -36.45 -10.39
C GLU A 9 -22.15 -35.24 -9.45
N GLY A 10 -20.96 -34.67 -9.32
CA GLY A 10 -20.60 -33.73 -8.26
C GLY A 10 -21.53 -32.53 -8.24
N SER A 11 -22.12 -32.27 -7.06
CA SER A 11 -22.90 -31.05 -6.82
C SER A 11 -22.10 -29.83 -7.31
N PRO A 12 -22.72 -28.91 -8.08
CA PRO A 12 -22.01 -27.73 -8.56
C PRO A 12 -21.42 -26.99 -7.37
N ALA A 13 -20.16 -26.59 -7.53
CA ALA A 13 -19.48 -25.77 -6.54
C ALA A 13 -20.38 -24.60 -6.14
N THR A 14 -20.52 -24.37 -4.84
CA THR A 14 -21.24 -23.18 -4.34
C THR A 14 -20.64 -21.93 -5.00
N LEU A 15 -21.45 -20.88 -5.22
CA LEU A 15 -20.98 -19.61 -5.79
C LEU A 15 -19.74 -19.07 -5.06
N ALA A 16 -19.68 -19.25 -3.74
CA ALA A 16 -18.52 -18.90 -2.93
C ALA A 16 -17.26 -19.73 -3.27
N HIS A 17 -17.40 -21.04 -3.48
CA HIS A 17 -16.29 -21.90 -3.90
C HIS A 17 -15.80 -21.55 -5.31
N ALA A 18 -16.72 -21.40 -6.27
CA ALA A 18 -16.38 -20.97 -7.63
C ALA A 18 -15.68 -19.60 -7.64
N GLY A 19 -16.16 -18.66 -6.82
CA GLY A 19 -15.53 -17.34 -6.67
C GLY A 19 -14.12 -17.39 -6.06
N ARG A 20 -13.85 -18.28 -5.10
CA ARG A 20 -12.49 -18.50 -4.58
C ARG A 20 -11.57 -19.09 -5.64
N GLN A 21 -12.01 -20.15 -6.33
CA GLN A 21 -11.28 -20.76 -7.43
C GLN A 21 -10.94 -19.77 -8.54
N ALA A 22 -11.88 -18.91 -8.93
CA ALA A 22 -11.64 -17.87 -9.91
C ALA A 22 -10.54 -16.89 -9.48
N LYS A 23 -10.53 -16.46 -8.21
CA LYS A 23 -9.50 -15.58 -7.66
C LYS A 23 -8.13 -16.25 -7.59
N GLU A 24 -8.07 -17.47 -7.09
CA GLU A 24 -6.83 -18.27 -7.03
C GLU A 24 -6.23 -18.48 -8.43
N ASN A 25 -7.09 -18.82 -9.40
CA ASN A 25 -6.68 -18.97 -10.79
C ASN A 25 -6.18 -17.67 -11.41
N ALA A 26 -6.81 -16.52 -11.10
CA ALA A 26 -6.36 -15.22 -11.58
C ALA A 26 -4.96 -14.86 -11.04
N VAL A 27 -4.72 -15.11 -9.74
CA VAL A 27 -3.40 -14.88 -9.12
C VAL A 27 -2.35 -15.76 -9.78
N ARG A 28 -2.59 -17.07 -9.87
CA ARG A 28 -1.64 -18.02 -10.49
C ARG A 28 -1.33 -17.66 -11.94
N ARG A 29 -2.36 -17.36 -12.75
CA ARG A 29 -2.16 -16.97 -14.15
C ARG A 29 -1.33 -15.69 -14.29
N PHE A 30 -1.52 -14.75 -13.38
CA PHE A 30 -0.73 -13.53 -13.37
C PHE A 30 0.73 -13.77 -12.97
N GLU A 31 0.98 -14.65 -11.99
CA GLU A 31 2.33 -15.07 -11.61
C GLU A 31 3.06 -15.75 -12.77
N GLU A 32 2.40 -16.69 -13.47
CA GLU A 32 2.94 -17.34 -14.67
C GLU A 32 3.23 -16.34 -15.80
N TYR A 33 2.33 -15.39 -16.02
CA TYR A 33 2.52 -14.31 -16.99
C TYR A 33 3.73 -13.45 -16.63
N TRP A 34 3.84 -13.03 -15.36
CA TRP A 34 4.95 -12.19 -14.89
C TRP A 34 6.28 -12.92 -15.03
N ALA A 35 6.37 -14.20 -14.65
CA ALA A 35 7.59 -14.98 -14.80
C ALA A 35 8.10 -15.05 -16.25
N ARG A 36 7.20 -15.03 -17.24
CA ARG A 36 7.53 -15.07 -18.67
C ARG A 36 7.78 -13.70 -19.29
N ASN A 37 7.13 -12.65 -18.77
CA ASN A 37 7.04 -11.33 -19.41
C ASN A 37 7.59 -10.19 -18.54
N ALA A 38 8.25 -10.51 -17.43
CA ALA A 38 8.84 -9.50 -16.56
C ALA A 38 9.79 -8.59 -17.36
N PRO A 39 9.71 -7.25 -17.20
CA PRO A 39 10.62 -6.33 -17.88
C PRO A 39 12.07 -6.66 -17.56
N THR A 40 12.97 -6.52 -18.53
CA THR A 40 14.41 -6.84 -18.38
C THR A 40 15.02 -6.20 -17.13
N ARG A 41 14.74 -4.91 -16.91
CA ARG A 41 15.19 -4.19 -15.70
C ARG A 41 14.78 -4.83 -14.38
N TYR A 42 13.58 -5.43 -14.31
CA TYR A 42 13.12 -6.09 -13.08
C TYR A 42 13.89 -7.39 -12.85
N ASN A 43 14.19 -8.14 -13.92
CA ASN A 43 15.01 -9.34 -13.85
C ASN A 43 16.46 -9.02 -13.46
N GLU A 44 17.06 -8.00 -14.09
CA GLU A 44 18.43 -7.53 -13.80
C GLU A 44 18.61 -7.07 -12.35
N LEU A 45 17.58 -6.41 -11.79
CA LEU A 45 17.59 -5.92 -10.42
C LEU A 45 17.06 -6.95 -9.41
N GLU A 46 16.75 -8.18 -9.86
CA GLU A 46 16.18 -9.25 -9.05
C GLU A 46 14.95 -8.81 -8.24
N ILE A 47 14.12 -7.93 -8.80
CA ILE A 47 12.91 -7.42 -8.14
C ILE A 47 11.78 -8.44 -8.35
N PRO A 48 11.36 -9.19 -7.32
CA PRO A 48 10.35 -10.22 -7.49
C PRO A 48 8.96 -9.59 -7.60
N LEU A 49 8.00 -10.37 -8.10
CA LEU A 49 6.60 -10.00 -8.02
C LEU A 49 6.16 -9.98 -6.55
N GLN A 50 6.03 -8.78 -5.99
CA GLN A 50 5.54 -8.60 -4.62
C GLN A 50 4.10 -8.08 -4.66
N GLY A 51 3.22 -8.75 -3.91
CA GLY A 51 1.88 -8.25 -3.67
C GLY A 51 1.90 -6.90 -2.94
N ALA A 52 0.83 -6.13 -3.11
CA ALA A 52 0.73 -4.83 -2.46
C ALA A 52 0.83 -4.95 -0.94
N ARG A 53 1.84 -4.30 -0.34
CA ARG A 53 2.01 -4.27 1.11
C ARG A 53 0.83 -3.56 1.76
N ALA A 54 0.54 -3.84 3.04
CA ALA A 54 -0.55 -3.18 3.76
C ALA A 54 -0.45 -1.64 3.69
N GLU A 55 0.78 -1.12 3.74
CA GLU A 55 1.08 0.31 3.63
C GLU A 55 0.71 0.88 2.25
N GLN A 56 0.84 0.12 1.17
CA GLN A 56 0.46 0.55 -0.18
C GLN A 56 -1.06 0.63 -0.37
N LYS A 57 -1.84 0.01 0.53
CA LYS A 57 -3.30 0.14 0.57
C LYS A 57 -3.76 1.42 1.28
N LEU A 58 -2.84 2.16 1.91
CA LEU A 58 -3.17 3.43 2.57
C LEU A 58 -3.52 4.48 1.51
N PRO A 59 -4.39 5.45 1.84
CA PRO A 59 -4.59 6.61 0.98
C PRO A 59 -3.26 7.29 0.67
N ARG A 60 -3.08 7.72 -0.59
CA ARG A 60 -1.82 8.34 -1.09
C ARG A 60 -1.22 9.37 -0.13
N PHE A 61 -2.07 10.20 0.47
CA PHE A 61 -1.65 11.20 1.44
C PHE A 61 -1.01 10.57 2.69
N THR A 62 -1.69 9.60 3.30
CA THR A 62 -1.22 8.91 4.51
C THR A 62 0.07 8.15 4.22
N LEU A 63 0.15 7.48 3.07
CA LEU A 63 1.37 6.80 2.63
C LEU A 63 2.53 7.79 2.45
N GLY A 64 2.29 8.95 1.84
CA GLY A 64 3.31 10.00 1.69
C GLY A 64 3.82 10.52 3.02
N LYS A 65 2.94 10.70 4.02
CA LYS A 65 3.35 11.09 5.38
C LYS A 65 4.13 9.99 6.10
N LEU A 66 3.71 8.73 5.94
CA LEU A 66 4.44 7.59 6.50
C LEU A 66 5.85 7.50 5.92
N TYR A 67 6.00 7.65 4.59
CA TYR A 67 7.32 7.67 3.95
C TYR A 67 8.17 8.84 4.40
N ALA A 68 7.63 10.06 4.41
CA ALA A 68 8.34 11.24 4.90
C ALA A 68 8.82 11.03 6.35
N ALA A 69 7.96 10.51 7.22
CA ALA A 69 8.30 10.24 8.61
C ALA A 69 9.43 9.21 8.75
N ARG A 70 9.38 8.11 8.00
CA ARG A 70 10.39 7.04 8.04
C ARG A 70 11.74 7.47 7.48
N THR A 71 11.74 8.27 6.42
CA THR A 71 12.99 8.75 5.80
C THR A 71 13.53 10.00 6.48
N GLY A 72 12.72 10.69 7.28
CA GLY A 72 13.04 12.01 7.83
C GLY A 72 13.08 13.13 6.80
N HIS A 73 12.57 12.91 5.57
CA HIS A 73 12.61 13.89 4.47
C HIS A 73 11.26 14.63 4.30
N GLY A 74 10.61 14.94 5.42
CA GLY A 74 9.39 15.72 5.43
C GLY A 74 9.63 17.21 5.70
N ASP A 75 8.54 17.96 5.65
CA ASP A 75 8.41 19.30 6.24
C ASP A 75 8.46 19.18 7.77
N PHE A 76 9.65 18.87 8.28
CA PHE A 76 9.97 18.67 9.69
C PHE A 76 11.08 19.62 10.11
N LYS A 77 11.00 20.12 11.33
CA LYS A 77 12.01 21.03 11.87
C LYS A 77 13.41 20.43 11.78
N SER A 78 13.57 19.17 12.21
CA SER A 78 14.86 18.48 12.19
C SER A 78 15.50 18.36 10.81
N TYR A 79 14.68 18.23 9.76
CA TYR A 79 15.16 18.20 8.39
C TYR A 79 15.66 19.58 7.96
N HIS A 80 14.84 20.61 8.17
CA HIS A 80 15.20 21.99 7.80
C HIS A 80 16.41 22.51 8.59
N ASP A 81 16.52 22.19 9.88
CA ASP A 81 17.69 22.50 10.70
C ASP A 81 18.96 21.84 10.14
N ARG A 82 18.88 20.56 9.75
CA ARG A 82 20.04 19.81 9.23
C ARG A 82 20.59 20.40 7.93
N PHE A 83 19.72 20.93 7.08
CA PHE A 83 20.09 21.48 5.77
C PHE A 83 20.14 23.01 5.74
N ASN A 84 20.00 23.67 6.90
CA ASN A 84 20.00 25.12 7.04
C ASN A 84 19.00 25.82 6.09
N HIS A 85 17.78 25.30 5.99
CA HIS A 85 16.71 25.93 5.23
C HIS A 85 16.01 26.99 6.10
N GLU A 86 16.20 28.27 5.76
CA GLU A 86 15.69 29.40 6.55
C GLU A 86 14.25 29.81 6.20
N ASP A 87 13.77 29.44 5.01
CA ASP A 87 12.47 29.85 4.47
C ASP A 87 11.32 28.91 4.88
N ALA A 88 11.62 27.84 5.61
CA ALA A 88 10.65 26.82 5.95
C ALA A 88 9.85 27.17 7.21
N GLU A 89 8.52 27.08 7.12
CA GLU A 89 7.66 27.10 8.30
C GLU A 89 7.87 25.79 9.08
N VAL A 90 8.69 25.81 10.13
CA VAL A 90 9.03 24.60 10.89
C VAL A 90 8.08 24.31 12.06
N HIS A 91 7.09 25.19 12.30
CA HIS A 91 6.11 25.02 13.37
C HIS A 91 4.71 24.75 12.81
N CYS A 92 3.95 23.95 13.55
CA CYS A 92 2.53 23.81 13.29
C CYS A 92 1.80 25.05 13.83
N ARG A 93 0.60 25.34 13.31
CA ARG A 93 -0.30 26.37 13.87
C ARG A 93 -0.66 26.13 15.35
N CYS A 94 -0.46 24.92 15.88
CA CYS A 94 -0.59 24.67 17.32
C CYS A 94 0.62 25.11 18.15
N GLY A 95 1.65 25.71 17.55
CA GLY A 95 2.88 26.18 18.20
C GLY A 95 3.99 25.12 18.33
N ALA A 96 3.66 23.83 18.25
CA ALA A 96 4.66 22.77 18.33
C ALA A 96 5.50 22.66 17.05
N ALA A 97 6.77 22.28 17.19
CA ALA A 97 7.64 21.96 16.07
C ALA A 97 7.06 20.80 15.24
N LYS A 98 7.22 20.88 13.91
CA LYS A 98 6.83 19.81 13.01
C LYS A 98 7.78 18.62 13.19
N ALA A 99 7.30 17.61 13.90
CA ALA A 99 7.96 16.31 14.05
C ALA A 99 7.31 15.24 13.15
N PRO A 100 8.01 14.14 12.83
CA PRO A 100 7.46 13.03 12.06
C PRO A 100 6.12 12.50 12.58
N GLU A 101 5.97 12.40 13.90
CA GLU A 101 4.79 11.85 14.56
C GLU A 101 3.70 12.91 14.79
N HIS A 102 4.00 14.19 14.51
CA HIS A 102 3.16 15.31 14.89
C HIS A 102 1.73 15.24 14.33
N PHE A 103 1.58 14.70 13.12
CA PHE A 103 0.27 14.58 12.48
C PHE A 103 -0.67 13.58 13.18
N TYR A 104 -0.14 12.63 13.95
CA TYR A 104 -0.95 11.64 14.66
C TYR A 104 -1.73 12.28 15.82
N TYR A 105 -1.04 13.09 16.64
CA TYR A 105 -1.62 13.67 17.86
C TYR A 105 -2.18 15.09 17.66
N CYS A 106 -1.65 15.88 16.73
CA CYS A 106 -2.14 17.24 16.51
C CYS A 106 -3.34 17.29 15.55
N ARG A 107 -4.50 17.73 16.07
CA ARG A 107 -5.73 17.89 15.27
C ARG A 107 -5.56 18.91 14.13
N LEU A 108 -4.82 19.98 14.35
CA LEU A 108 -4.56 21.01 13.32
C LEU A 108 -3.66 20.47 12.21
N ALA A 109 -2.59 19.75 12.57
CA ALA A 109 -1.73 19.07 11.62
C ALA A 109 -2.50 18.02 10.81
N ARG A 110 -3.36 17.23 11.47
CA ARG A 110 -4.22 16.23 10.81
C ARG A 110 -5.24 16.86 9.85
N ARG A 111 -5.81 18.01 10.20
CA ARG A 111 -6.73 18.76 9.32
C ARG A 111 -5.98 19.33 8.11
N ALA A 112 -4.82 19.94 8.31
CA ALA A 112 -3.98 20.46 7.23
C ALA A 112 -3.53 19.34 6.28
N ALA A 113 -3.26 18.16 6.83
CA ALA A 113 -2.99 16.93 6.10
C ALA A 113 -4.14 16.53 5.16
N THR A 114 -5.38 16.53 5.65
CA THR A 114 -6.55 16.14 4.84
C THR A 114 -7.07 17.23 3.91
N ALA A 115 -6.84 18.51 4.25
CA ALA A 115 -7.41 19.67 3.56
C ALA A 115 -6.70 20.02 2.23
N ARG A 116 -5.47 19.53 1.99
CA ARG A 116 -4.77 19.69 0.69
C ARG A 116 -5.40 18.87 -0.45
N ARG A 117 -6.61 18.34 -0.26
CA ARG A 117 -7.46 17.71 -1.29
C ARG A 117 -8.37 18.74 -1.96
N ARG A 118 -7.83 19.84 -2.47
CA ARG A 118 -8.61 20.73 -3.35
C ARG A 118 -7.89 20.79 -4.70
N PRO A 119 -8.60 20.53 -5.82
CA PRO A 119 -8.01 20.45 -7.15
C PRO A 119 -7.27 21.73 -7.52
#